data_AF-A0A0M4T108-F1
#
_entry.id   AF-A0A0M4T108-F1
#
_cell.length_a   1.000
_cell.length_b   1.000
_cell.length_c   1.000
_cell.angle_alpha   90.00
_cell.angle_beta   90.00
_cell.angle_gamma   90.00
#
_symmetry.space_group_name_H-M   'P 1'
#
loop_
_entity.id
_entity.type
_entity.pdbx_description
1 polymer ?
#
loop_
_entity_poly.entity_id
_entity_poly.type
_entity_poly.pdbx_seq_one_letter_code
_entity_poly.pdbx_strand_id
1 'polypeptide(L)'
;MSSENSGTTNNTWQPDPAWDYYTLWHDLIHIKAKIDQALNRMKNVKEFDREVHEDLSDILQPASSSLIQIIDIELTQEFDDDDDE
;
A
#
# COMPACT_ATOMS: atom_id res chain seq x y z
N MET A 1 -23.77 33.46 10.67
CA MET A 1 -24.50 32.20 10.48
C MET A 1 -24.48 31.97 8.98
N SER A 2 -23.76 31.01 8.43
CA SER A 2 -23.80 29.60 8.79
C SER A 2 -22.43 28.93 8.59
N SER A 3 -22.12 28.04 9.51
CA SER A 3 -21.00 27.12 9.46
C SER A 3 -21.34 26.01 8.47
N GLU A 4 -20.64 25.91 7.34
CA GLU A 4 -20.70 24.71 6.49
C GLU A 4 -19.62 23.72 6.94
N ASN A 5 -20.08 22.88 7.86
CA ASN A 5 -19.75 21.48 8.09
C ASN A 5 -18.51 20.91 7.37
N SER A 6 -17.48 20.64 8.16
CA SER A 6 -16.36 19.76 7.83
C SER A 6 -16.87 18.34 7.53
N GLY A 7 -16.95 17.98 6.25
CA GLY A 7 -17.09 16.61 5.79
C GLY A 7 -15.78 16.16 5.15
N THR A 8 -14.84 15.63 5.94
CA THR A 8 -13.73 14.84 5.38
C THR A 8 -14.33 13.58 4.80
N THR A 9 -14.65 13.60 3.52
CA THR A 9 -15.09 12.42 2.77
C THR A 9 -13.88 11.48 2.68
N ASN A 10 -13.82 10.48 3.56
CA ASN A 10 -12.97 9.31 3.37
C ASN A 10 -13.44 8.63 2.08
N ASN A 11 -12.87 9.07 0.96
CA ASN A 11 -13.24 8.65 -0.38
C ASN A 11 -12.96 7.14 -0.51
N THR A 12 -13.95 6.32 -0.19
CA THR A 12 -13.92 4.86 -0.26
C THR A 12 -14.22 4.46 -1.70
N TRP A 13 -13.50 5.06 -2.65
CA TRP A 13 -13.62 4.69 -4.04
C TRP A 13 -13.06 3.28 -4.19
N GLN A 14 -13.93 2.34 -4.55
CA GLN A 14 -13.57 0.97 -4.90
C GLN A 14 -13.88 0.80 -6.39
N PRO A 15 -12.92 0.31 -7.19
CA PRO A 15 -13.18 -0.01 -8.59
C PRO A 15 -14.15 -1.19 -8.70
N ASP A 16 -14.70 -1.36 -9.90
CA ASP A 16 -15.56 -2.50 -10.22
C ASP A 16 -14.80 -3.83 -9.97
N PRO A 17 -15.37 -4.80 -9.23
CA PRO A 17 -14.77 -6.13 -9.06
C PRO A 17 -14.50 -6.89 -10.37
N ALA A 18 -15.19 -6.54 -11.46
CA ALA A 18 -14.95 -7.09 -12.79
C ALA A 18 -13.79 -6.42 -13.54
N TRP A 19 -13.15 -5.40 -12.95
CA TRP A 19 -11.97 -4.78 -13.54
C TRP A 19 -10.77 -5.73 -13.46
N ASP A 20 -10.06 -5.93 -14.56
CA ASP A 20 -8.92 -6.85 -14.63
C ASP A 20 -7.83 -6.55 -13.58
N TYR A 21 -7.68 -5.27 -13.21
CA TYR A 21 -6.73 -4.82 -12.20
C TYR A 21 -7.33 -4.69 -10.79
N TYR A 22 -8.55 -5.18 -10.55
CA TYR A 22 -9.21 -5.09 -9.24
C TYR A 22 -8.37 -5.73 -8.12
N THR A 23 -7.84 -6.93 -8.37
CA THR A 23 -6.98 -7.65 -7.41
C THR A 23 -5.71 -6.86 -7.11
N LEU A 24 -5.03 -6.39 -8.16
CA LEU A 24 -3.83 -5.56 -8.04
C LEU A 24 -4.10 -4.28 -7.24
N TRP A 25 -5.19 -3.58 -7.56
CA TRP A 25 -5.60 -2.39 -6.84
C TRP A 25 -5.87 -2.70 -5.36
N HIS A 26 -6.57 -3.79 -5.06
CA HIS A 26 -6.90 -4.18 -3.70
C HIS A 26 -5.64 -4.47 -2.88
N ASP A 27 -4.68 -5.19 -3.46
CA ASP A 27 -3.41 -5.51 -2.81
C ASP A 27 -2.56 -4.26 -2.57
N LEU A 28 -2.51 -3.33 -3.53
CA LEU A 28 -1.83 -2.04 -3.38
C LEU A 28 -2.47 -1.18 -2.27
N ILE A 29 -3.80 -1.18 -2.16
CA ILE A 29 -4.51 -0.50 -1.06
C ILE A 29 -4.17 -1.13 0.29
N HIS A 30 -4.08 -2.46 0.35
CA HIS A 30 -3.69 -3.15 1.57
C HIS A 30 -2.25 -2.79 1.99
N ILE A 31 -1.31 -2.81 1.05
CA ILE A 31 0.09 -2.41 1.27
C ILE A 31 0.16 -0.95 1.76
N LYS A 32 -0.57 -0.05 1.11
CA LYS A 32 -0.66 1.36 1.53
C LYS A 32 -1.15 1.48 2.98
N ALA A 33 -2.17 0.74 3.37
CA ALA A 33 -2.69 0.77 4.74
C ALA A 33 -1.64 0.31 5.77
N LYS A 34 -0.81 -0.68 5.44
CA LYS A 34 0.30 -1.13 6.30
C LYS A 34 1.39 -0.07 6.43
N ILE A 35 1.75 0.61 5.34
CA ILE A 35 2.70 1.72 5.37
C ILE A 35 2.15 2.86 6.23
N ASP A 36 0.89 3.23 6.05
CA ASP A 36 0.24 4.27 6.86
C ASP A 36 0.20 3.89 8.36
N GLN A 37 -0.04 2.61 8.66
CA GLN A 37 0.02 2.08 10.03
C GLN A 37 1.43 2.23 10.63
N ALA A 38 2.47 1.87 9.89
CA ALA A 38 3.86 2.01 10.32
C ALA A 38 4.24 3.49 10.54
N LEU A 39 3.87 4.37 9.62
CA LEU A 39 4.11 5.82 9.74
C LEU A 39 3.39 6.41 10.96
N ASN A 40 2.16 5.97 11.24
CA ASN A 40 1.44 6.41 12.42
C ASN A 40 2.09 5.88 13.71
N ARG A 41 2.58 4.63 13.71
CA ARG A 41 3.35 4.08 14.83
C ARG A 41 4.60 4.92 15.08
N MET A 42 5.40 5.19 14.05
CA MET A 42 6.61 6.03 14.16
C MET A 42 6.31 7.43 14.70
N LYS A 43 5.21 8.08 14.28
CA LYS A 43 4.80 9.39 14.81
C LYS A 43 4.50 9.39 16.30
N ASN A 44 4.02 8.27 16.84
CA ASN A 44 3.62 8.16 18.24
C ASN A 44 4.73 7.62 19.16
N VAL A 45 5.90 7.32 18.60
CA VAL A 45 7.07 6.86 19.35
C VAL A 45 7.86 8.04 19.88
N LYS A 46 8.12 8.06 21.20
CA LYS A 46 8.97 9.08 21.84
C LYS A 46 10.45 8.73 21.80
N GLU A 47 10.77 7.45 21.86
CA GLU A 47 12.14 6.91 21.79
C GLU A 47 12.11 5.62 20.98
N PHE A 48 13.00 5.51 20.00
CA PHE A 48 13.05 4.35 19.13
C PHE A 48 13.88 3.26 19.80
N ASP A 49 13.21 2.23 20.30
CA ASP A 49 13.83 1.08 20.94
C ASP A 49 13.68 -0.19 20.09
N ARG A 50 14.14 -1.31 20.65
CA ARG A 50 14.08 -2.61 19.98
C ARG A 50 12.64 -3.09 19.78
N GLU A 51 11.73 -2.81 20.71
CA GLU A 51 10.32 -3.21 20.61
C GLU A 51 9.63 -2.46 19.47
N VAL A 52 9.88 -1.16 19.36
CA VAL A 52 9.40 -0.35 18.22
C VAL A 52 9.96 -0.85 16.89
N HIS A 53 11.23 -1.26 16.85
CA HIS A 53 11.82 -1.82 15.65
C HIS A 53 11.15 -3.14 15.23
N GLU A 54 10.93 -4.05 16.18
CA GLU A 54 10.24 -5.33 15.94
C GLU A 54 8.81 -5.08 15.46
N ASP A 55 8.05 -4.20 16.13
CA ASP A 55 6.69 -3.78 15.72
C ASP A 55 6.65 -3.28 14.26
N LEU A 56 7.58 -2.40 13.89
CA LEU A 56 7.62 -1.82 12.55
C LEU A 56 8.06 -2.84 11.51
N SER A 57 8.99 -3.72 11.86
CA SER A 57 9.43 -4.81 11.01
C SER A 57 8.28 -5.76 10.70
N ASP A 58 7.49 -6.14 11.69
CA ASP A 58 6.33 -7.03 11.52
C ASP A 58 5.23 -6.43 10.63
N ILE A 59 5.12 -5.10 10.60
CA ILE A 59 4.18 -4.38 9.73
C ILE A 59 4.74 -4.26 8.30
N LEU A 60 6.01 -3.87 8.17
CA LEU A 60 6.59 -3.46 6.89
C LEU A 60 7.18 -4.62 6.09
N GLN A 61 7.74 -5.65 6.71
CA GLN A 61 8.29 -6.82 6.02
C GLN A 61 7.27 -7.55 5.12
N PRO A 62 6.06 -7.89 5.59
CA PRO A 62 5.08 -8.52 4.72
C PRO A 62 4.61 -7.55 3.62
N ALA A 63 4.41 -6.27 3.94
CA ALA A 63 3.99 -5.26 2.99
C ALA A 63 5.03 -5.03 1.88
N SER A 64 6.33 -4.99 2.23
CA SER A 64 7.42 -4.86 1.25
C SER A 64 7.54 -6.10 0.39
N SER A 65 7.40 -7.29 0.99
CA SER A 65 7.46 -8.56 0.25
C SER A 65 6.34 -8.67 -0.78
N SER A 66 5.11 -8.29 -0.41
CA SER A 66 3.97 -8.24 -1.33
C SER A 66 4.16 -7.20 -2.43
N LEU A 67 4.72 -6.03 -2.11
CA LEU A 67 4.99 -5.00 -3.10
C LEU A 67 6.05 -5.44 -4.13
N ILE A 68 7.11 -6.10 -3.67
CA ILE A 68 8.16 -6.66 -4.55
C ILE A 68 7.54 -7.69 -5.51
N GLN A 69 6.73 -8.61 -4.99
CA GLN A 69 6.04 -9.61 -5.84
C GLN A 69 5.15 -8.97 -6.90
N ILE A 70 4.39 -7.94 -6.54
CA ILE A 70 3.56 -7.19 -7.48
C ILE A 70 4.42 -6.56 -8.57
N ILE A 71 5.55 -5.94 -8.21
CA ILE A 71 6.46 -5.33 -9.19
C ILE A 71 7.03 -6.40 -10.12
N ASP A 72 7.51 -7.51 -9.54
CA ASP A 72 8.19 -8.58 -10.27
C ASP A 72 7.25 -9.32 -11.25
N ILE A 73 6.00 -9.55 -10.85
CA ILE A 73 5.02 -10.34 -11.62
C ILE A 73 4.23 -9.49 -12.61
N GLU A 74 3.81 -8.29 -12.19
CA GLU A 74 2.83 -7.49 -12.95
C GLU A 74 3.46 -6.31 -13.70
N LEU A 75 4.64 -5.83 -13.31
CA LEU A 75 5.24 -4.62 -13.87
C LEU A 75 6.56 -4.84 -14.61
N THR A 76 7.28 -5.93 -14.35
CA THR A 76 8.52 -6.32 -15.05
C THR A 76 8.31 -7.39 -16.13
N GLN A 77 7.09 -7.56 -16.66
CA GLN A 77 6.89 -8.15 -17.99
C GLN A 77 7.38 -7.15 -19.07
N GLU A 78 8.65 -6.74 -18.97
CA GLU A 78 9.32 -6.05 -20.06
C GLU A 78 9.52 -7.06 -21.20
N PHE A 79 8.78 -6.85 -22.28
CA PHE A 79 9.32 -6.77 -23.64
C PHE A 79 10.33 -7.87 -24.06
N ASP A 80 10.10 -9.14 -23.72
CA ASP A 80 10.57 -10.27 -24.55
C ASP A 80 9.66 -10.39 -25.80
N ASP A 81 9.34 -9.25 -26.44
CA ASP A 81 9.02 -9.27 -27.86
C ASP A 81 10.36 -9.48 -28.55
N ASP A 82 10.69 -10.77 -28.72
CA ASP A 82 11.63 -11.28 -29.70
C ASP A 82 11.32 -10.63 -31.07
N ASP A 83 11.85 -9.43 -31.32
CA ASP A 83 12.12 -8.92 -32.67
C ASP A 83 13.35 -9.68 -33.22
N ASP A 84 13.22 -11.00 -33.28
CA ASP A 84 14.01 -11.88 -34.13
C ASP A 84 13.30 -11.95 -35.50
N GLU A 85 13.58 -10.98 -36.38
CA GLU A 85 13.77 -11.19 -37.83
C GLU A 85 14.45 -10.00 -38.55
#